data_AF-A0A2S6FD09-F1
#
_entry.id   AF-A0A2S6FD09-F1
#
_cell.length_a   1.000
_cell.length_b   1.000
_cell.length_c   1.000
_cell.angle_alpha   90.00
_cell.angle_beta   90.00
_cell.angle_gamma   90.00
#
_symmetry.space_group_name_H-M   'P 1'
#
loop_
_entity.id
_entity.type
_entity.pdbx_description
1 polymer ?
#
loop_
_entity_poly.entity_id
_entity_poly.type
_entity_poly.pdbx_seq_one_letter_code
_entity_poly.pdbx_strand_id
1 'polypeptide(L)'
;MRKGLFIGINDYTHVSRLSGCSNDAMAMASVLKTDANGDPNFKNIVLTSAEDYLSREKLEDQIRELFSGDCNVALLYFAGHGSFDTDTDEGMLIPQDYKSAKDGIRLSDILNWASKATKIKNKVIILDCCQSGSAGELRALRSEGSVVGEGMTILTACKKEEPAMEGAQHGVFTGLLLQALHGGAANILGKITPGSLYSFVDNALDAWEQRPVFKTNVSQFISLREVSPLIPKEILRKLPEWFAEAESVYPLAPSFEPTEPEFNPEHGDVFAQLQKCNRHSLIEPVDAEHMYYAAIHSTGCRLTALGAYYRELAIKGHF
;
A
#
# COMPACT_ATOMS: atom_id res chain seq x y z
N MET A 1 3.96 -9.40 -16.00
CA MET A 1 2.48 -9.37 -15.91
C MET A 1 2.06 -9.31 -14.45
N ARG A 2 0.96 -8.61 -14.11
CA ARG A 2 0.38 -8.54 -12.75
C ARG A 2 -1.10 -8.95 -12.81
N LYS A 3 -1.51 -9.88 -11.96
CA LYS A 3 -2.87 -10.40 -11.87
C LYS A 3 -3.52 -9.94 -10.57
N GLY A 4 -4.78 -9.52 -10.64
CA GLY A 4 -5.57 -9.15 -9.47
C GLY A 4 -6.93 -9.84 -9.50
N LEU A 5 -7.31 -10.47 -8.38
CA LEU A 5 -8.64 -11.03 -8.16
C LEU A 5 -9.26 -10.29 -6.98
N PHE A 6 -10.39 -9.64 -7.22
CA PHE A 6 -11.09 -8.82 -6.25
C PHE A 6 -12.47 -9.41 -6.03
N ILE A 7 -12.72 -9.95 -4.84
CA ILE A 7 -13.96 -10.62 -4.47
C ILE A 7 -14.68 -9.79 -3.43
N GLY A 8 -15.96 -9.51 -3.66
CA GLY A 8 -16.82 -8.78 -2.72
C GLY A 8 -18.17 -9.49 -2.56
N ILE A 9 -18.50 -9.94 -1.35
CA ILE A 9 -19.74 -10.70 -1.10
C ILE A 9 -20.61 -9.94 -0.09
N ASN A 10 -21.73 -9.40 -0.59
CA ASN A 10 -22.76 -8.74 0.20
C ASN A 10 -23.93 -9.69 0.53
N ASP A 11 -24.36 -10.47 -0.45
CA ASP A 11 -25.54 -11.31 -0.35
C ASP A 11 -25.16 -12.74 0.00
N TYR A 12 -25.68 -13.26 1.11
CA TYR A 12 -25.47 -14.63 1.57
C TYR A 12 -26.80 -15.39 1.68
N THR A 13 -26.74 -16.71 1.47
CA THR A 13 -27.95 -17.55 1.48
C THR A 13 -28.43 -17.85 2.90
N HIS A 14 -27.50 -18.07 3.84
CA HIS A 14 -27.81 -18.56 5.19
C HIS A 14 -27.23 -17.73 6.34
N VAL A 15 -26.43 -16.70 6.04
CA VAL A 15 -25.90 -15.76 7.03
C VAL A 15 -26.36 -14.34 6.71
N SER A 16 -26.12 -13.40 7.63
CA SER A 16 -26.48 -11.99 7.45
C SER A 16 -25.91 -11.40 6.17
N ARG A 17 -26.64 -10.44 5.59
CA ARG A 17 -26.16 -9.65 4.45
C ARG A 17 -25.22 -8.55 4.92
N LEU A 18 -24.30 -8.18 4.04
CA LEU A 18 -23.42 -7.01 4.14
C LEU A 18 -23.78 -6.02 3.02
N SER A 19 -23.30 -4.78 3.12
CA SER A 19 -23.65 -3.72 2.16
C SER A 19 -22.44 -3.07 1.46
N GLY A 20 -21.22 -3.20 2.01
CA GLY A 20 -20.02 -2.51 1.49
C GLY A 20 -19.08 -3.36 0.63
N CYS A 21 -19.07 -4.68 0.79
CA CYS A 21 -18.02 -5.55 0.27
C CYS A 21 -17.93 -5.56 -1.26
N SER A 22 -19.06 -5.54 -1.97
CA SER A 22 -19.05 -5.44 -3.44
C SER A 22 -18.44 -4.11 -3.92
N ASN A 23 -18.77 -2.98 -3.27
CA ASN A 23 -18.21 -1.67 -3.60
C ASN A 23 -16.71 -1.60 -3.32
N ASP A 24 -16.29 -2.20 -2.20
CA ASP A 24 -14.90 -2.29 -1.79
C ASP A 24 -14.05 -3.04 -2.82
N ALA A 25 -14.51 -4.21 -3.27
CA ALA A 25 -13.84 -4.99 -4.32
C ALA A 25 -13.74 -4.22 -5.65
N MET A 26 -14.82 -3.56 -6.07
CA MET A 26 -14.83 -2.75 -7.29
C MET A 26 -13.88 -1.55 -7.20
N ALA A 27 -13.84 -0.84 -6.06
CA ALA A 27 -12.97 0.31 -5.87
C ALA A 27 -11.49 -0.08 -5.84
N MET A 28 -11.15 -1.16 -5.12
CA MET A 28 -9.80 -1.72 -5.09
C MET A 28 -9.33 -2.18 -6.47
N ALA A 29 -10.20 -2.85 -7.22
CA ALA A 29 -9.92 -3.23 -8.61
C ALA A 29 -9.73 -2.01 -9.51
N SER A 30 -10.56 -0.96 -9.34
CA SER A 30 -10.47 0.25 -10.15
C SER A 30 -9.13 0.98 -9.92
N VAL A 31 -8.76 1.22 -8.66
CA VAL A 31 -7.55 1.98 -8.33
C VAL A 31 -6.26 1.24 -8.71
N LEU A 32 -6.24 -0.09 -8.66
CA LEU A 32 -5.07 -0.91 -9.03
C LEU A 32 -5.02 -1.28 -10.52
N LYS A 33 -6.06 -0.95 -11.30
CA LYS A 33 -6.04 -1.19 -12.75
C LYS A 33 -4.96 -0.38 -13.46
N THR A 34 -4.68 0.83 -12.98
CA THR A 34 -3.66 1.72 -13.53
C THR A 34 -2.83 2.39 -12.44
N ASP A 35 -1.62 2.80 -12.80
CA ASP A 35 -0.87 3.76 -12.02
C ASP A 35 -1.49 5.16 -12.17
N ALA A 36 -1.07 6.14 -11.36
CA ALA A 36 -1.71 7.46 -11.37
C ALA A 36 -1.48 8.25 -12.67
N ASN A 37 -0.43 7.90 -13.43
CA ASN A 37 -0.16 8.47 -14.75
C ASN A 37 -1.05 7.86 -15.86
N GLY A 38 -1.88 6.87 -15.54
CA GLY A 38 -2.76 6.18 -16.49
C GLY A 38 -2.17 4.91 -17.11
N ASP A 39 -0.91 4.58 -16.83
CA ASP A 39 -0.29 3.37 -17.35
C ASP A 39 -0.99 2.10 -16.81
N PRO A 40 -1.17 1.06 -17.64
CA PRO A 40 -1.75 -0.19 -17.18
C PRO A 40 -0.92 -0.84 -16.07
N ASN A 41 -1.57 -1.22 -14.97
CA ASN A 41 -0.91 -1.79 -13.81
C ASN A 41 -1.28 -3.28 -13.62
N PHE A 42 -2.48 -3.58 -13.09
CA PHE A 42 -2.97 -4.95 -12.96
C PHE A 42 -4.00 -5.34 -14.03
N LYS A 43 -3.98 -6.62 -14.43
CA LYS A 43 -5.10 -7.27 -15.12
C LYS A 43 -6.04 -7.84 -14.07
N ASN A 44 -7.23 -7.23 -13.94
CA ASN A 44 -8.15 -7.48 -12.84
C ASN A 44 -9.31 -8.36 -13.27
N ILE A 45 -9.66 -9.32 -12.41
CA ILE A 45 -10.93 -10.03 -12.38
C ILE A 45 -11.66 -9.54 -11.13
N VAL A 46 -12.93 -9.14 -11.30
CA VAL A 46 -13.78 -8.67 -10.21
C VAL A 46 -14.97 -9.61 -10.13
N LEU A 47 -15.22 -10.15 -8.94
CA LEU A 47 -16.34 -11.05 -8.67
C LEU A 47 -17.15 -10.46 -7.52
N THR A 48 -18.41 -10.10 -7.79
CA THR A 48 -19.29 -9.56 -6.75
C THR A 48 -20.60 -10.34 -6.66
N SER A 49 -21.17 -10.44 -5.46
CA SER A 49 -22.47 -11.09 -5.26
C SER A 49 -23.64 -10.35 -5.91
N ALA A 50 -23.41 -9.14 -6.43
CA ALA A 50 -24.41 -8.33 -7.13
C ALA A 50 -24.58 -8.78 -8.59
N GLU A 51 -23.51 -9.30 -9.20
CA GLU A 51 -23.49 -9.71 -10.62
C GLU A 51 -23.43 -11.23 -10.79
N ASP A 52 -23.00 -11.95 -9.76
CA ASP A 52 -22.70 -13.37 -9.84
C ASP A 52 -23.13 -14.13 -8.58
N TYR A 53 -23.40 -15.44 -8.74
CA TYR A 53 -23.50 -16.35 -7.60
C TYR A 53 -22.12 -16.87 -7.22
N LEU A 54 -21.63 -16.49 -6.04
CA LEU A 54 -20.27 -16.76 -5.57
C LEU A 54 -20.24 -17.97 -4.63
N SER A 55 -20.51 -19.15 -5.20
CA SER A 55 -20.41 -20.43 -4.49
C SER A 55 -18.98 -20.72 -4.07
N ARG A 56 -18.84 -21.61 -3.08
CA ARG A 56 -17.53 -22.13 -2.65
C ARG A 56 -16.67 -22.60 -3.81
N GLU A 57 -17.23 -23.45 -4.67
CA GLU A 57 -16.53 -24.04 -5.82
C GLU A 57 -15.98 -22.96 -6.76
N LYS A 58 -16.84 -21.98 -7.12
CA LYS A 58 -16.43 -20.88 -8.01
C LYS A 58 -15.30 -20.05 -7.40
N LEU A 59 -15.37 -19.75 -6.10
CA LEU A 59 -14.32 -18.99 -5.43
C LEU A 59 -13.00 -19.78 -5.35
N GLU A 60 -13.05 -21.06 -4.99
CA GLU A 60 -11.84 -21.91 -4.96
C GLU A 60 -11.18 -21.99 -6.34
N ASP A 61 -11.95 -22.19 -7.42
CA ASP A 61 -11.44 -22.25 -8.78
C ASP A 61 -10.76 -20.94 -9.19
N GLN A 62 -11.39 -19.80 -8.90
CA GLN A 62 -10.85 -18.48 -9.25
C GLN A 62 -9.59 -18.15 -8.44
N ILE A 63 -9.54 -18.51 -7.16
CA ILE A 63 -8.35 -18.32 -6.32
C ILE A 63 -7.20 -19.23 -6.81
N ARG A 64 -7.49 -20.49 -7.16
CA ARG A 64 -6.49 -21.40 -7.74
C ARG A 64 -5.96 -20.87 -9.07
N GLU A 65 -6.82 -20.31 -9.91
CA GLU A 65 -6.42 -19.72 -11.19
C GLU A 65 -5.61 -18.42 -11.01
N LEU A 66 -5.94 -17.60 -10.01
CA LEU A 66 -5.10 -16.46 -9.64
C LEU A 66 -3.65 -16.92 -9.36
N PHE A 67 -3.49 -18.00 -8.60
CA PHE A 67 -2.20 -18.56 -8.22
C PHE A 67 -1.64 -19.60 -9.21
N SER A 68 -2.19 -19.69 -10.42
CA SER A 68 -1.66 -20.53 -11.50
C SER A 68 -0.69 -19.76 -12.42
N GLY A 69 0.05 -20.47 -13.28
CA GLY A 69 0.88 -19.85 -14.31
C GLY A 69 2.09 -19.05 -13.82
N ASP A 70 2.56 -18.11 -14.65
CA ASP A 70 3.74 -17.26 -14.39
C ASP A 70 3.33 -15.78 -14.40
N CYS A 71 3.63 -15.06 -13.33
CA CYS A 71 3.48 -13.61 -13.26
C CYS A 71 4.40 -12.98 -12.20
N ASN A 72 4.60 -11.66 -12.29
CA ASN A 72 5.42 -10.93 -11.32
C ASN A 72 4.70 -10.76 -9.98
N VAL A 73 3.40 -10.51 -10.04
CA VAL A 73 2.55 -10.25 -8.87
C VAL A 73 1.18 -10.90 -9.08
N ALA A 74 0.70 -11.62 -8.09
CA ALA A 74 -0.69 -12.05 -7.95
C ALA A 74 -1.27 -11.43 -6.69
N LEU A 75 -2.37 -10.70 -6.82
CA LEU A 75 -3.06 -10.06 -5.69
C LEU A 75 -4.45 -10.66 -5.52
N LEU A 76 -4.72 -11.22 -4.34
CA LEU A 76 -6.05 -11.58 -3.88
C LEU A 76 -6.54 -10.49 -2.95
N TYR A 77 -7.69 -9.91 -3.26
CA TYR A 77 -8.43 -9.05 -2.36
C TYR A 77 -9.80 -9.70 -2.11
N PHE A 78 -10.17 -9.87 -0.85
CA PHE A 78 -11.47 -10.41 -0.45
C PHE A 78 -12.11 -9.49 0.57
N ALA A 79 -13.36 -9.09 0.32
CA ALA A 79 -14.23 -8.42 1.27
C ALA A 79 -15.50 -9.26 1.48
N GLY A 80 -15.83 -9.54 2.74
CA GLY A 80 -16.97 -10.38 3.07
C GLY A 80 -16.96 -10.88 4.51
N HIS A 81 -17.73 -11.93 4.78
CA HIS A 81 -17.69 -12.61 6.06
C HIS A 81 -16.44 -13.52 6.14
N GLY A 82 -15.77 -13.45 7.28
CA GLY A 82 -14.83 -14.47 7.73
C GLY A 82 -15.45 -15.27 8.87
N SER A 83 -14.90 -16.45 9.16
CA SER A 83 -15.19 -17.16 10.40
C SER A 83 -13.94 -17.86 10.91
N PHE A 84 -13.97 -18.30 12.15
CA PHE A 84 -12.90 -19.06 12.74
C PHE A 84 -13.44 -20.32 13.40
N ASP A 85 -12.92 -21.46 12.99
CA ASP A 85 -13.20 -22.75 13.60
C ASP A 85 -12.24 -22.96 14.77
N THR A 86 -12.76 -22.89 16.00
CA THR A 86 -11.97 -23.06 17.22
C THR A 86 -11.50 -24.49 17.45
N ASP A 87 -12.17 -25.48 16.86
CA ASP A 87 -11.81 -26.88 17.04
C ASP A 87 -10.59 -27.24 16.19
N THR A 88 -10.46 -26.57 15.03
CA THR A 88 -9.35 -26.78 14.09
C THR A 88 -8.33 -25.65 14.05
N ASP A 89 -8.53 -24.58 14.84
CA ASP A 89 -7.71 -23.36 14.88
C ASP A 89 -7.55 -22.70 13.49
N GLU A 90 -8.59 -22.75 12.67
CA GLU A 90 -8.55 -22.40 11.24
C GLU A 90 -9.46 -21.20 10.91
N GLY A 91 -8.92 -20.23 10.19
CA GLY A 91 -9.68 -19.11 9.63
C GLY A 91 -10.29 -19.48 8.29
N MET A 92 -11.51 -19.04 8.01
CA MET A 92 -12.23 -19.37 6.79
C MET A 92 -12.86 -18.14 6.15
N LEU A 93 -12.76 -18.04 4.83
CA LEU A 93 -13.59 -17.13 4.03
C LEU A 93 -14.96 -17.77 3.81
N ILE A 94 -16.01 -16.97 3.96
CA ILE A 94 -17.40 -17.43 3.83
C ILE A 94 -17.90 -17.18 2.40
N PRO A 95 -18.19 -18.23 1.61
CA PRO A 95 -18.85 -18.06 0.31
C PRO A 95 -20.35 -17.78 0.46
N GLN A 96 -20.99 -17.39 -0.65
CA GLN A 96 -22.42 -17.04 -0.66
C GLN A 96 -23.35 -18.22 -0.34
N ASP A 97 -22.93 -19.45 -0.63
CA ASP A 97 -23.66 -20.71 -0.41
C ASP A 97 -23.35 -21.38 0.95
N TYR A 98 -22.60 -20.71 1.82
CA TYR A 98 -22.19 -21.23 3.13
C TYR A 98 -23.39 -21.64 4.00
N LYS A 99 -23.40 -22.89 4.49
CA LYS A 99 -24.42 -23.41 5.42
C LYS A 99 -23.84 -23.79 6.78
N SER A 100 -22.62 -24.32 6.78
CA SER A 100 -21.93 -24.86 7.95
C SER A 100 -20.43 -24.68 7.82
N ALA A 101 -19.67 -24.87 8.91
CA ALA A 101 -18.21 -24.74 8.92
C ALA A 101 -17.49 -25.55 7.82
N LYS A 102 -18.09 -26.65 7.33
CA LYS A 102 -17.54 -27.47 6.24
C LYS A 102 -17.56 -26.78 4.89
N ASP A 103 -18.37 -25.74 4.73
CA ASP A 103 -18.61 -25.01 3.48
C ASP A 103 -17.76 -23.74 3.36
N GLY A 104 -16.94 -23.43 4.38
CA GLY A 104 -15.98 -22.34 4.34
C GLY A 104 -14.74 -22.69 3.50
N ILE A 105 -14.05 -21.67 2.99
CA ILE A 105 -12.75 -21.83 2.32
C ILE A 105 -11.66 -21.51 3.33
N ARG A 106 -10.85 -22.50 3.66
CA ARG A 106 -9.81 -22.36 4.68
C ARG A 106 -8.70 -21.42 4.21
N LEU A 107 -8.23 -20.57 5.12
CA LEU A 107 -7.13 -19.68 4.83
C LEU A 107 -5.85 -20.48 4.57
N SER A 108 -5.61 -21.57 5.32
CA SER A 108 -4.49 -22.47 5.08
C SER A 108 -4.48 -23.07 3.67
N ASP A 109 -5.64 -23.37 3.09
CA ASP A 109 -5.75 -23.85 1.71
C ASP A 109 -5.32 -22.77 0.70
N ILE A 110 -5.77 -21.52 0.90
CA ILE A 110 -5.38 -20.38 0.07
C ILE A 110 -3.87 -20.13 0.16
N LEU A 111 -3.32 -20.13 1.37
CA LEU A 111 -1.88 -19.98 1.61
C LEU A 111 -1.08 -21.12 0.95
N ASN A 112 -1.59 -22.36 1.01
CA ASN A 112 -0.97 -23.51 0.35
C ASN A 112 -0.97 -23.37 -1.17
N TRP A 113 -2.06 -22.93 -1.79
CA TRP A 113 -2.12 -22.67 -3.23
C TRP A 113 -1.13 -21.56 -3.62
N ALA A 114 -1.11 -20.45 -2.88
CA ALA A 114 -0.18 -19.35 -3.12
C ALA A 114 1.30 -19.76 -2.92
N SER A 115 1.59 -20.61 -1.92
CA SER A 115 2.94 -21.12 -1.64
C SER A 115 3.43 -22.04 -2.78
N LYS A 116 2.56 -22.93 -3.28
CA LYS A 116 2.85 -23.82 -4.41
C LYS A 116 3.06 -23.08 -5.74
N ALA A 117 2.60 -21.84 -5.85
CA ALA A 117 2.80 -20.98 -7.02
C ALA A 117 4.24 -20.43 -7.10
N THR A 118 5.22 -21.32 -7.28
CA THR A 118 6.66 -20.97 -7.26
C THR A 118 7.10 -20.08 -8.42
N LYS A 119 6.34 -20.06 -9.52
CA LYS A 119 6.58 -19.17 -10.67
C LYS A 119 6.08 -17.74 -10.46
N ILE A 120 5.32 -17.49 -9.39
CA ILE A 120 4.83 -16.15 -9.05
C ILE A 120 5.80 -15.52 -8.04
N LYS A 121 6.42 -14.41 -8.42
CA LYS A 121 7.45 -13.78 -7.58
C LYS A 121 6.88 -13.14 -6.31
N ASN A 122 5.70 -12.53 -6.41
CA ASN A 122 5.04 -11.87 -5.28
C ASN A 122 3.56 -12.27 -5.20
N LYS A 123 3.14 -12.80 -4.05
CA LYS A 123 1.75 -13.13 -3.74
C LYS A 123 1.27 -12.19 -2.65
N VAL A 124 0.28 -11.35 -2.95
CA VAL A 124 -0.28 -10.39 -2.00
C VAL A 124 -1.71 -10.81 -1.70
N ILE A 125 -2.03 -11.00 -0.44
CA ILE A 125 -3.36 -11.40 0.02
C ILE A 125 -3.85 -10.31 0.97
N ILE A 126 -4.97 -9.69 0.63
CA ILE A 126 -5.61 -8.63 1.41
C ILE A 126 -7.01 -9.11 1.78
N LEU A 127 -7.28 -9.22 3.07
CA LEU A 127 -8.55 -9.73 3.59
C LEU A 127 -9.25 -8.62 4.39
N ASP A 128 -10.39 -8.17 3.90
CA ASP A 128 -11.32 -7.30 4.63
C ASP A 128 -12.52 -8.13 5.10
N CYS A 129 -12.25 -8.99 6.07
CA CYS A 129 -13.24 -9.91 6.62
C CYS A 129 -13.91 -9.30 7.87
N CYS A 130 -15.23 -9.23 7.84
CA CYS A 130 -16.04 -8.81 8.99
C CYS A 130 -16.59 -10.05 9.72
N GLN A 131 -16.07 -10.38 10.91
CA GLN A 131 -16.87 -11.08 11.93
C GLN A 131 -16.32 -11.05 13.38
N SER A 132 -17.22 -11.42 14.29
CA SER A 132 -17.25 -11.38 15.77
C SER A 132 -16.09 -12.04 16.53
N GLY A 133 -15.11 -12.62 15.84
CA GLY A 133 -14.02 -13.38 16.44
C GLY A 133 -12.65 -12.99 15.90
N SER A 134 -12.33 -11.70 15.79
CA SER A 134 -11.03 -11.21 15.31
C SER A 134 -9.81 -11.85 16.00
N ALA A 135 -9.96 -12.38 17.22
CA ALA A 135 -8.93 -13.19 17.87
C ALA A 135 -8.62 -14.51 17.12
N GLY A 136 -9.62 -15.09 16.46
CA GLY A 136 -9.55 -16.30 15.64
C GLY A 136 -8.78 -16.10 14.34
N GLU A 137 -9.12 -15.12 13.50
CA GLU A 137 -8.32 -14.82 12.29
C GLU A 137 -6.87 -14.46 12.62
N LEU A 138 -6.67 -13.71 13.72
CA LEU A 138 -5.35 -13.41 14.27
C LEU A 138 -4.61 -14.68 14.72
N ARG A 139 -5.32 -15.66 15.31
CA ARG A 139 -4.78 -16.96 15.74
C ARG A 139 -4.49 -17.86 14.57
N ALA A 140 -5.39 -18.00 13.60
CA ALA A 140 -5.17 -18.72 12.33
C ALA A 140 -3.91 -18.21 11.65
N LEU A 141 -3.77 -16.89 11.57
CA LEU A 141 -2.59 -16.27 11.00
C LEU A 141 -1.38 -16.34 11.92
N ARG A 142 -1.50 -16.60 13.23
CA ARG A 142 -0.35 -16.72 14.17
C ARG A 142 0.04 -18.17 14.45
N SER A 143 -0.79 -19.14 14.10
CA SER A 143 -0.56 -20.56 14.32
C SER A 143 0.65 -21.03 13.50
N GLU A 144 1.38 -22.03 13.99
CA GLU A 144 2.61 -22.53 13.36
C GLU A 144 2.37 -23.10 11.94
N GLY A 145 1.13 -23.44 11.60
CA GLY A 145 0.72 -23.88 10.25
C GLY A 145 0.61 -22.76 9.21
N SER A 146 0.57 -21.48 9.63
CA SER A 146 0.48 -20.30 8.75
C SER A 146 1.83 -19.87 8.17
N VAL A 147 2.62 -20.82 7.67
CA VAL A 147 3.93 -20.54 7.09
C VAL A 147 3.74 -19.66 5.85
N VAL A 148 4.15 -18.40 5.96
CA VAL A 148 4.15 -17.44 4.85
C VAL A 148 5.26 -17.87 3.89
N GLY A 149 4.86 -18.44 2.76
CA GLY A 149 5.78 -18.89 1.72
C GLY A 149 6.61 -17.76 1.14
N GLU A 150 7.69 -18.09 0.45
CA GLU A 150 8.56 -17.09 -0.20
C GLU A 150 7.76 -16.22 -1.18
N GLY A 151 8.01 -14.91 -1.11
CA GLY A 151 7.36 -13.91 -1.95
C GLY A 151 5.95 -13.53 -1.47
N MET A 152 5.51 -13.99 -0.30
CA MET A 152 4.13 -13.80 0.15
C MET A 152 4.00 -12.63 1.14
N THR A 153 2.92 -11.87 1.00
CA THR A 153 2.52 -10.81 1.92
C THR A 153 1.03 -10.90 2.18
N ILE A 154 0.66 -10.83 3.46
CA ILE A 154 -0.73 -10.91 3.93
C ILE A 154 -1.02 -9.64 4.72
N LEU A 155 -2.09 -8.95 4.35
CA LEU A 155 -2.71 -7.88 5.11
C LEU A 155 -4.13 -8.32 5.45
N THR A 156 -4.52 -8.24 6.72
CA THR A 156 -5.93 -8.45 7.08
C THR A 156 -6.42 -7.33 7.97
N ALA A 157 -7.68 -6.94 7.74
CA ALA A 157 -8.42 -6.09 8.63
C ALA A 157 -8.45 -6.70 10.05
N CYS A 158 -8.58 -5.83 11.04
CA CYS A 158 -8.83 -6.20 12.41
C CYS A 158 -10.09 -5.47 12.88
N LYS A 159 -10.93 -6.19 13.64
CA LYS A 159 -12.32 -5.85 14.01
C LYS A 159 -12.62 -4.36 14.16
N LYS A 160 -13.80 -3.97 13.66
CA LYS A 160 -15.04 -3.77 14.44
C LYS A 160 -16.22 -3.86 13.47
N GLU A 161 -17.33 -4.48 13.87
CA GLU A 161 -18.60 -4.24 13.15
C GLU A 161 -18.96 -2.78 13.41
N GLU A 162 -18.49 -1.91 12.54
CA GLU A 162 -19.09 -0.60 12.40
C GLU A 162 -19.82 -0.66 11.07
N PRO A 163 -21.16 -0.52 11.06
CA PRO A 163 -21.84 -0.26 9.80
C PRO A 163 -21.09 0.91 9.16
N ALA A 164 -20.84 0.84 7.85
CA ALA A 164 -20.37 2.00 7.11
C ALA A 164 -21.25 3.18 7.58
N MET A 165 -20.64 4.19 8.23
CA MET A 165 -21.40 5.32 8.79
C MET A 165 -22.37 5.80 7.72
N GLU A 166 -23.61 6.19 8.06
CA GLU A 166 -24.59 6.63 7.06
C GLU A 166 -23.94 7.64 6.08
N GLY A 167 -23.72 7.21 4.83
CA GLY A 167 -23.01 7.98 3.78
C GLY A 167 -21.60 7.48 3.39
N ALA A 168 -20.97 6.60 4.15
CA ALA A 168 -19.70 5.95 3.80
C ALA A 168 -19.94 4.83 2.77
N GLN A 169 -19.20 4.89 1.66
CA GLN A 169 -19.33 3.90 0.57
C GLN A 169 -18.53 2.61 0.82
N HIS A 170 -17.63 2.63 1.81
CA HIS A 170 -16.60 1.62 2.05
C HIS A 170 -16.47 1.26 3.53
N GLY A 171 -15.99 0.04 3.83
CA GLY A 171 -15.53 -0.31 5.18
C GLY A 171 -14.32 0.54 5.61
N VAL A 172 -14.06 0.68 6.92
CA VAL A 172 -12.96 1.52 7.45
C VAL A 172 -11.61 1.07 6.90
N PHE A 173 -11.34 -0.24 6.92
CA PHE A 173 -10.06 -0.78 6.44
C PHE A 173 -9.86 -0.52 4.95
N THR A 174 -10.83 -0.87 4.11
CA THR A 174 -10.73 -0.61 2.67
C THR A 174 -10.71 0.88 2.34
N GLY A 175 -11.48 1.71 3.04
CA GLY A 175 -11.44 3.17 2.90
C GLY A 175 -10.04 3.74 3.13
N LEU A 176 -9.35 3.29 4.19
CA LEU A 176 -7.96 3.69 4.47
C LEU A 176 -6.98 3.16 3.42
N LEU A 177 -7.15 1.91 2.95
CA LEU A 177 -6.35 1.36 1.87
C LEU A 177 -6.50 2.16 0.57
N LEU A 178 -7.72 2.59 0.24
CA LEU A 178 -7.98 3.42 -0.94
C LEU A 178 -7.29 4.78 -0.81
N GLN A 179 -7.40 5.46 0.34
CA GLN A 179 -6.68 6.72 0.58
C GLN A 179 -5.17 6.56 0.45
N ALA A 180 -4.63 5.48 1.02
CA ALA A 180 -3.23 5.12 0.92
C ALA A 180 -2.81 4.91 -0.55
N LEU A 181 -3.61 4.15 -1.31
CA LEU A 181 -3.39 3.87 -2.73
C LEU A 181 -3.53 5.12 -3.62
N HIS A 182 -4.34 6.11 -3.21
CA HIS A 182 -4.47 7.39 -3.90
C HIS A 182 -3.28 8.33 -3.70
N GLY A 183 -2.30 7.96 -2.87
CA GLY A 183 -1.05 8.69 -2.69
C GLY A 183 -0.68 8.97 -1.23
N GLY A 184 -1.60 8.74 -0.29
CA GLY A 184 -1.34 8.97 1.14
C GLY A 184 -0.18 8.13 1.69
N ALA A 185 0.08 6.96 1.09
CA ALA A 185 1.16 6.05 1.48
C ALA A 185 2.33 6.03 0.48
N ALA A 186 2.44 7.04 -0.39
CA ALA A 186 3.53 7.12 -1.36
C ALA A 186 4.81 7.65 -0.71
N ASN A 187 5.95 7.07 -1.07
CA ASN A 187 7.24 7.64 -0.72
C ASN A 187 7.63 8.80 -1.67
N ILE A 188 8.81 9.41 -1.48
CA ILE A 188 9.29 10.53 -2.33
C ILE A 188 9.32 10.16 -3.82
N LEU A 189 9.60 8.89 -4.13
CA LEU A 189 9.62 8.37 -5.50
C LEU A 189 8.23 8.04 -6.06
N GLY A 190 7.16 8.29 -5.31
CA GLY A 190 5.78 7.99 -5.71
C GLY A 190 5.39 6.52 -5.58
N LYS A 191 6.21 5.68 -4.93
CA LYS A 191 5.92 4.24 -4.83
C LYS A 191 5.09 3.94 -3.59
N ILE A 192 4.01 3.20 -3.78
CA ILE A 192 3.19 2.63 -2.69
C ILE A 192 3.47 1.13 -2.62
N THR A 193 3.79 0.63 -1.43
CA THR A 193 4.20 -0.76 -1.18
C THR A 193 3.28 -1.41 -0.15
N PRO A 194 3.23 -2.75 -0.03
CA PRO A 194 2.45 -3.40 1.04
C PRO A 194 2.84 -2.90 2.44
N GLY A 195 4.13 -2.65 2.67
CA GLY A 195 4.61 -2.09 3.94
C GLY A 195 4.11 -0.67 4.18
N SER A 196 4.15 0.21 3.18
CA SER A 196 3.63 1.58 3.35
C SER A 196 2.10 1.63 3.47
N LEU A 197 1.37 0.72 2.81
CA LEU A 197 -0.07 0.55 3.03
C LEU A 197 -0.37 0.18 4.49
N TYR A 198 0.33 -0.83 5.03
CA TYR A 198 0.17 -1.22 6.42
C TYR A 198 0.47 -0.06 7.37
N SER A 199 1.62 0.61 7.22
CA SER A 199 1.99 1.74 8.07
C SER A 199 0.97 2.89 8.00
N PHE A 200 0.40 3.15 6.83
CA PHE A 200 -0.62 4.19 6.66
C PHE A 200 -1.90 3.85 7.42
N VAL A 201 -2.40 2.62 7.26
CA VAL A 201 -3.59 2.15 7.99
C VAL A 201 -3.32 2.13 9.49
N ASP A 202 -2.17 1.62 9.92
CA ASP A 202 -1.78 1.51 11.33
C ASP A 202 -1.70 2.88 12.04
N ASN A 203 -1.20 3.90 11.34
CA ASN A 203 -1.11 5.27 11.86
C ASN A 203 -2.47 5.98 11.97
N ALA A 204 -3.47 5.53 11.21
CA ALA A 204 -4.82 6.09 11.26
C ALA A 204 -5.66 5.55 12.43
N LEU A 205 -5.16 4.54 13.14
CA LEU A 205 -5.87 3.86 14.23
C LEU A 205 -5.38 4.33 15.61
N ASP A 206 -6.31 4.53 16.54
CA ASP A 206 -6.04 4.92 17.93
C ASP A 206 -5.45 3.75 18.75
N ALA A 207 -4.85 4.05 19.90
CA ALA A 207 -4.18 3.09 20.78
C ALA A 207 -5.10 1.96 21.28
N TRP A 208 -6.41 2.19 21.34
CA TRP A 208 -7.42 1.23 21.78
C TRP A 208 -8.06 0.45 20.63
N GLU A 209 -7.74 0.78 19.38
CA GLU A 209 -8.27 0.11 18.20
C GLU A 209 -7.42 -1.11 17.84
N GLN A 210 -8.07 -2.13 17.28
CA GLN A 210 -7.36 -3.34 16.89
C GLN A 210 -6.58 -3.09 15.59
N ARG A 211 -5.25 -3.17 15.67
CA ARG A 211 -4.35 -2.97 14.52
C ARG A 211 -4.45 -4.13 13.52
N PRO A 212 -4.40 -3.88 12.20
CA PRO A 212 -4.40 -4.93 11.18
C PRO A 212 -3.21 -5.89 11.35
N VAL A 213 -3.33 -7.11 10.84
CA VAL A 213 -2.18 -8.02 10.78
C VAL A 213 -1.45 -7.81 9.49
N PHE A 214 -0.14 -7.65 9.61
CA PHE A 214 0.78 -7.66 8.49
C PHE A 214 1.79 -8.80 8.67
N LYS A 215 1.80 -9.73 7.72
CA LYS A 215 2.80 -10.79 7.64
C LYS A 215 3.42 -10.80 6.27
N THR A 216 4.75 -10.92 6.21
CA THR A 216 5.46 -10.91 4.94
C THR A 216 6.70 -11.78 5.01
N ASN A 217 7.00 -12.46 3.90
CA ASN A 217 8.23 -13.20 3.68
C ASN A 217 8.76 -12.84 2.28
N VAL A 218 9.31 -11.64 2.17
CA VAL A 218 9.86 -11.09 0.92
C VAL A 218 11.27 -10.57 1.17
N SER A 219 12.14 -10.71 0.18
CA SER A 219 13.48 -10.09 0.22
C SER A 219 13.43 -8.59 -0.08
N GLN A 220 12.40 -8.13 -0.79
CA GLN A 220 12.17 -6.73 -1.11
C GLN A 220 10.69 -6.47 -1.35
N PHE A 221 10.19 -5.31 -0.91
CA PHE A 221 8.84 -4.88 -1.28
C PHE A 221 8.75 -4.46 -2.74
N ILE A 222 7.73 -4.99 -3.42
CA ILE A 222 7.27 -4.47 -4.71
C ILE A 222 6.36 -3.27 -4.52
N SER A 223 6.30 -2.39 -5.52
CA SER A 223 5.28 -1.35 -5.56
C SER A 223 3.95 -1.94 -6.02
N LEU A 224 2.89 -1.73 -5.26
CA LEU A 224 1.52 -2.08 -5.66
C LEU A 224 0.96 -1.08 -6.67
N ARG A 225 1.23 0.20 -6.47
CA ARG A 225 0.83 1.29 -7.36
C ARG A 225 1.86 2.40 -7.30
N GLU A 226 2.12 3.02 -8.43
CA GLU A 226 2.95 4.22 -8.53
C GLU A 226 2.07 5.46 -8.75
N VAL A 227 2.39 6.51 -8.01
CA VAL A 227 1.84 7.86 -8.18
C VAL A 227 2.95 8.81 -8.65
N SER A 228 2.58 10.03 -9.03
CA SER A 228 3.58 11.04 -9.38
C SER A 228 4.60 11.21 -8.25
N PRO A 229 5.92 11.14 -8.54
CA PRO A 229 6.93 11.33 -7.52
C PRO A 229 6.84 12.76 -6.94
N LEU A 230 7.01 12.87 -5.63
CA LEU A 230 7.05 14.17 -4.95
C LEU A 230 8.28 14.98 -5.40
N ILE A 231 9.38 14.28 -5.67
CA ILE A 231 10.59 14.87 -6.25
C ILE A 231 11.03 14.01 -7.45
N PRO A 232 11.14 14.58 -8.66
CA PRO A 232 11.68 13.90 -9.83
C PRO A 232 13.06 13.28 -9.56
N LYS A 233 13.31 12.11 -10.13
CA LYS A 233 14.60 11.39 -9.95
C LYS A 233 15.78 12.21 -10.45
N GLU A 234 15.58 12.99 -11.50
CA GLU A 234 16.57 13.89 -12.09
C GLU A 234 17.03 14.95 -11.08
N ILE A 235 16.14 15.39 -10.18
CA ILE A 235 16.49 16.30 -9.09
C ILE A 235 17.21 15.55 -7.98
N LEU A 236 16.71 14.38 -7.58
CA LEU A 236 17.34 13.56 -6.53
C LEU A 236 18.78 13.15 -6.88
N ARG A 237 19.05 12.87 -8.16
CA ARG A 237 20.39 12.54 -8.66
C ARG A 237 21.41 13.67 -8.52
N LYS A 238 20.95 14.92 -8.41
CA LYS A 238 21.82 16.10 -8.21
C LYS A 238 22.15 16.38 -6.74
N LEU A 239 21.51 15.69 -5.79
CA LEU A 239 21.82 15.89 -4.36
C LEU A 239 23.32 15.75 -4.05
N PRO A 240 24.07 14.77 -4.59
CA PRO A 240 25.51 14.69 -4.35
C PRO A 240 26.33 15.80 -5.02
N GLU A 241 25.79 16.46 -6.05
CA GLU A 241 26.44 17.60 -6.72
C GLU A 241 26.36 18.87 -5.86
N TRP A 242 25.22 19.08 -5.19
CA TRP A 242 25.03 20.20 -4.28
C TRP A 242 25.63 19.95 -2.89
N PHE A 243 25.57 18.70 -2.43
CA PHE A 243 26.02 18.32 -1.10
C PHE A 243 27.14 17.29 -1.22
N ALA A 244 28.39 17.75 -1.15
CA ALA A 244 29.56 16.87 -1.26
C ALA A 244 29.66 15.88 -0.09
N GLU A 245 29.14 16.24 1.08
CA GLU A 245 28.98 15.38 2.27
C GLU A 245 27.58 15.54 2.86
N ALA A 246 27.11 14.58 3.67
CA ALA A 246 25.77 14.63 4.26
C ALA A 246 25.56 15.86 5.17
N GLU A 247 26.64 16.33 5.81
CA GLU A 247 26.66 17.47 6.73
C GLU A 247 26.99 18.79 6.02
N SER A 248 27.26 18.76 4.72
CA SER A 248 27.66 19.96 3.97
C SER A 248 26.53 21.00 3.90
N VAL A 249 26.92 22.27 3.95
CA VAL A 249 26.02 23.40 3.70
C VAL A 249 26.24 23.86 2.26
N TYR A 250 25.15 23.86 1.48
CA TYR A 250 25.15 24.48 0.15
C TYR A 250 24.91 25.97 0.32
N PRO A 251 25.87 26.84 -0.03
CA PRO A 251 25.74 28.28 0.16
C PRO A 251 24.68 28.85 -0.77
N LEU A 252 23.85 29.74 -0.23
CA LEU A 252 22.86 30.51 -0.99
C LEU A 252 23.27 31.99 -0.94
N ALA A 253 22.74 32.77 -1.87
CA ALA A 253 23.01 34.21 -2.00
C ALA A 253 21.80 34.91 -2.66
N PRO A 254 21.69 36.26 -2.59
CA PRO A 254 20.61 37.00 -3.24
C PRO A 254 20.44 36.67 -4.73
N SER A 255 21.53 36.31 -5.42
CA SER A 255 21.50 35.85 -6.83
C SER A 255 20.61 34.63 -7.13
N PHE A 256 20.15 33.88 -6.13
CA PHE A 256 19.22 32.76 -6.29
C PHE A 256 17.75 33.21 -6.39
N GLU A 257 17.42 34.44 -6.00
CA GLU A 257 16.05 34.96 -5.93
C GLU A 257 15.74 35.92 -7.09
N PRO A 258 14.69 35.68 -7.89
CA PRO A 258 14.34 36.52 -9.04
C PRO A 258 13.99 37.98 -8.72
N THR A 259 13.70 38.29 -7.45
CA THR A 259 13.37 39.64 -7.00
C THR A 259 14.60 40.49 -6.71
N GLU A 260 15.78 39.89 -6.62
CA GLU A 260 17.01 40.57 -6.25
C GLU A 260 17.76 41.12 -7.46
N PRO A 261 18.42 42.29 -7.36
CA PRO A 261 19.21 42.86 -8.45
C PRO A 261 20.33 41.93 -8.96
N GLU A 262 20.88 41.09 -8.10
CA GLU A 262 21.98 40.17 -8.39
C GLU A 262 21.52 38.84 -9.01
N PHE A 263 20.22 38.70 -9.33
CA PHE A 263 19.64 37.45 -9.83
C PHE A 263 20.41 36.87 -11.02
N ASN A 264 20.77 35.60 -10.90
CA ASN A 264 21.35 34.80 -11.97
C ASN A 264 20.37 33.67 -12.35
N PRO A 265 19.95 33.56 -13.62
CA PRO A 265 19.04 32.51 -14.06
C PRO A 265 19.49 31.08 -13.72
N GLU A 266 20.78 30.78 -13.83
CA GLU A 266 21.34 29.45 -13.51
C GLU A 266 21.23 29.14 -12.00
N HIS A 267 21.47 30.14 -11.15
CA HIS A 267 21.25 30.01 -9.71
C HIS A 267 19.76 29.83 -9.39
N GLY A 268 18.89 30.59 -10.06
CA GLY A 268 17.43 30.45 -9.95
C GLY A 268 16.93 29.05 -10.27
N ASP A 269 17.47 28.42 -11.33
CA ASP A 269 17.12 27.05 -11.71
C ASP A 269 17.54 26.02 -10.64
N VAL A 270 18.73 26.18 -10.05
CA VAL A 270 19.17 25.34 -8.92
C VAL A 270 18.28 25.60 -7.72
N PHE A 271 17.98 26.86 -7.43
CA PHE A 271 17.16 27.24 -6.29
C PHE A 271 15.75 26.64 -6.35
N ALA A 272 15.12 26.69 -7.52
CA ALA A 272 13.80 26.10 -7.74
C ALA A 272 13.79 24.59 -7.46
N GLN A 273 14.89 23.88 -7.77
CA GLN A 273 15.03 22.46 -7.47
C GLN A 273 15.28 22.21 -5.97
N LEU A 274 16.11 23.02 -5.32
CA LEU A 274 16.33 22.98 -3.87
C LEU A 274 15.04 23.28 -3.11
N GLN A 275 14.25 24.29 -3.51
CA GLN A 275 12.95 24.58 -2.91
C GLN A 275 11.96 23.41 -3.02
N LYS A 276 11.97 22.67 -4.15
CA LYS A 276 11.19 21.42 -4.26
C LYS A 276 11.65 20.37 -3.24
N CYS A 277 12.94 20.25 -3.02
CA CYS A 277 13.49 19.36 -1.98
C CYS A 277 13.08 19.83 -0.57
N ASN A 278 13.07 21.13 -0.31
CA ASN A 278 12.68 21.70 0.98
C ASN A 278 11.19 21.45 1.29
N ARG A 279 10.31 21.61 0.29
CA ARG A 279 8.86 21.36 0.43
C ARG A 279 8.55 19.93 0.90
N HIS A 280 9.41 18.98 0.57
CA HIS A 280 9.27 17.57 0.97
C HIS A 280 10.31 17.15 2.02
N SER A 281 10.83 18.12 2.78
CA SER A 281 11.71 17.90 3.95
C SER A 281 13.01 17.16 3.66
N LEU A 282 13.54 17.22 2.43
CA LEU A 282 14.88 16.68 2.13
C LEU A 282 15.98 17.66 2.50
N ILE A 283 15.71 18.96 2.42
CA ILE A 283 16.65 20.00 2.84
C ILE A 283 15.96 21.01 3.75
N GLU A 284 16.75 21.71 4.55
CA GLU A 284 16.31 22.79 5.42
C GLU A 284 17.25 24.00 5.31
N PRO A 285 16.74 25.23 5.47
CA PRO A 285 17.57 26.43 5.53
C PRO A 285 18.47 26.43 6.78
N VAL A 286 19.63 27.07 6.67
CA VAL A 286 20.56 27.28 7.78
C VAL A 286 20.39 28.70 8.31
N ASP A 287 20.27 28.84 9.64
CA ASP A 287 20.14 30.12 10.35
C ASP A 287 19.03 31.04 9.80
N ALA A 288 17.98 30.44 9.23
CA ALA A 288 16.84 31.13 8.64
C ALA A 288 15.57 30.25 8.72
N GLU A 289 14.40 30.89 8.74
CA GLU A 289 13.11 30.18 8.80
C GLU A 289 12.68 29.61 7.44
N HIS A 290 13.03 30.31 6.36
CA HIS A 290 12.61 29.97 5.00
C HIS A 290 13.80 30.01 4.04
N MET A 291 13.74 29.21 2.98
CA MET A 291 14.77 29.18 1.92
C MET A 291 15.03 30.57 1.33
N TYR A 292 13.98 31.40 1.18
CA TYR A 292 14.10 32.79 0.75
C TYR A 292 15.07 33.58 1.65
N TYR A 293 14.84 33.58 2.97
CA TYR A 293 15.70 34.30 3.91
C TYR A 293 17.12 33.74 3.94
N ALA A 294 17.29 32.42 3.76
CA ALA A 294 18.60 31.83 3.65
C ALA A 294 19.38 32.34 2.42
N ALA A 295 18.69 32.57 1.30
CA ALA A 295 19.28 33.18 0.12
C ALA A 295 19.62 34.66 0.36
N ILE A 296 18.66 35.47 0.82
CA ILE A 296 18.83 36.92 1.01
C ILE A 296 19.91 37.23 2.05
N HIS A 297 19.99 36.45 3.13
CA HIS A 297 21.01 36.61 4.17
C HIS A 297 22.33 35.88 3.88
N SER A 298 22.45 35.26 2.69
CA SER A 298 23.65 34.54 2.26
C SER A 298 24.13 33.46 3.24
N THR A 299 23.21 32.70 3.85
CA THR A 299 23.56 31.61 4.77
C THR A 299 23.74 30.30 3.99
N GLY A 300 22.66 29.63 3.63
CA GLY A 300 22.67 28.37 2.89
C GLY A 300 21.55 27.42 3.29
N CYS A 301 21.61 26.22 2.75
CA CYS A 301 20.75 25.10 3.13
C CYS A 301 21.56 23.83 3.36
N ARG A 302 21.03 22.88 4.10
CA ARG A 302 21.65 21.57 4.37
C ARG A 302 20.65 20.44 4.22
N LEU A 303 21.15 19.21 4.10
CA LEU A 303 20.29 18.03 4.07
C LEU A 303 19.70 17.75 5.45
N THR A 304 18.45 17.29 5.47
CA THR A 304 17.87 16.62 6.64
C THR A 304 18.35 15.16 6.67
N ALA A 305 18.00 14.41 7.73
CA ALA A 305 18.27 12.96 7.77
C ALA A 305 17.63 12.21 6.57
N LEU A 306 16.44 12.64 6.12
CA LEU A 306 15.78 12.08 4.94
C LEU A 306 16.52 12.46 3.65
N GLY A 307 16.98 13.71 3.54
CA GLY A 307 17.81 14.16 2.42
C GLY A 307 19.11 13.37 2.30
N ALA A 308 19.81 13.17 3.41
CA ALA A 308 21.04 12.38 3.46
C ALA A 308 20.83 10.93 2.99
N TYR A 309 19.70 10.32 3.39
CA TYR A 309 19.31 8.99 2.89
C TYR A 309 19.11 8.98 1.37
N TYR A 310 18.36 9.94 0.80
CA TYR A 310 18.18 10.00 -0.66
C TYR A 310 19.46 10.35 -1.40
N ARG A 311 20.33 11.20 -0.84
CA ARG A 311 21.67 11.45 -1.39
C ARG A 311 22.48 10.16 -1.51
N GLU A 312 22.48 9.33 -0.46
CA GLU A 312 23.20 8.05 -0.47
C GLU A 312 22.66 7.09 -1.55
N LEU A 313 21.34 7.05 -1.72
CA LEU A 313 20.71 6.29 -2.79
C LEU A 313 21.10 6.82 -4.19
N ALA A 314 21.31 8.13 -4.34
CA ALA A 314 21.77 8.73 -5.59
C ALA A 314 23.18 8.29 -5.95
N ILE A 315 24.09 8.31 -4.96
CA ILE A 315 25.48 7.86 -5.12
C ILE A 315 25.54 6.38 -5.54
N LYS A 316 24.65 5.55 -4.97
CA LYS A 316 24.54 4.12 -5.31
C LYS A 316 23.85 3.84 -6.64
N GLY A 317 23.30 4.86 -7.32
CA GLY A 317 22.57 4.68 -8.58
C GLY A 317 21.25 3.91 -8.41
N HIS A 318 20.59 4.02 -7.26
CA HIS A 318 19.34 3.29 -6.97
C HIS A 318 18.09 3.90 -7.62
N PHE A 319 18.22 5.00 -8.38
CA PHE A 319 17.12 5.60 -9.13
C PHE A 319 17.55 6.10 -10.50
#